data_AF-A0A845LMR9-F1
#
_entry.id   AF-A0A845LMR9-F1
#
_cell.length_a   1.000
_cell.length_b   1.000
_cell.length_c   1.000
_cell.angle_alpha   90.00
_cell.angle_beta   90.00
_cell.angle_gamma   90.00
#
_symmetry.space_group_name_H-M   'P 1'
#
loop_
_entity.id
_entity.type
_entity.pdbx_description
1 polymer ?
#
loop_
_entity_poly.entity_id
_entity_poly.type
_entity_poly.pdbx_seq_one_letter_code
_entity_poly.pdbx_strand_id
1 'polypeptide(L)'
;MNALDILIVSLIAFTFYRGYRRGLLASLLGVGAFFFVFPLATSLYKPLAELLDRQVGAVTALQGFFLQRFTPSLPAAQVRPDVAPSLNLERVLKDLPLPDFYKQEMARQLSDLNMVAPEGVRNLAELVANYVAHSVWNSIIFVLFFLVMALGVKMAVAGWIRLRGDGFIGRADKLLGGVLVSLTAWVVTAAVLSWFFAGPVAGASPLRVETQPLYETSRLMPYVNASNRWIGERFTGYTFR
;
A
#
# COMPACT_ATOMS: atom_id res chain seq x y z
N MET A 1 -29.11 6.68 29.18
CA MET A 1 -27.98 6.72 28.24
C MET A 1 -27.03 7.75 28.77
N ASN A 2 -25.77 7.38 28.96
CA ASN A 2 -24.74 8.31 29.41
C ASN A 2 -24.00 8.92 28.20
N ALA A 3 -23.00 9.78 28.46
CA ALA A 3 -22.24 10.44 27.39
C ALA A 3 -21.52 9.44 26.46
N LEU A 4 -21.02 8.33 26.99
CA LEU A 4 -20.37 7.27 26.21
C LEU A 4 -21.37 6.59 25.25
N ASP A 5 -22.59 6.30 25.71
CA ASP A 5 -23.65 5.73 24.87
C ASP A 5 -24.00 6.66 23.69
N ILE A 6 -24.12 7.96 23.97
CA ILE A 6 -24.43 8.98 22.95
C ILE A 6 -23.29 9.08 21.93
N LEU A 7 -22.04 9.02 22.37
CA LEU A 7 -20.87 9.04 21.50
C LEU A 7 -20.85 7.82 20.56
N ILE A 8 -21.11 6.62 21.09
CA ILE A 8 -21.17 5.40 20.28
C ILE A 8 -22.31 5.50 19.26
N VAL A 9 -23.52 5.86 19.69
CA VAL A 9 -24.68 5.96 18.77
C VAL A 9 -24.45 7.00 17.68
N SER A 10 -23.92 8.18 18.03
CA SER A 10 -23.65 9.24 17.06
C SER A 10 -22.58 8.82 16.05
N LEU A 11 -21.53 8.12 16.48
CA LEU A 11 -20.50 7.58 15.59
C LEU A 11 -21.09 6.54 14.62
N ILE A 12 -21.92 5.63 15.11
CA ILE A 12 -22.57 4.61 14.27
C ILE A 12 -23.58 5.23 13.31
N ALA A 13 -24.39 6.20 13.76
CA ALA A 13 -25.33 6.92 12.90
C ALA A 13 -24.60 7.72 11.80
N PHE A 14 -23.51 8.40 12.15
CA PHE A 14 -22.68 9.14 11.20
C PHE A 14 -22.04 8.22 10.16
N THR A 15 -21.49 7.09 10.59
CA THR A 15 -20.86 6.11 9.68
C THR A 15 -21.89 5.40 8.81
N PHE A 16 -23.06 5.08 9.36
CA PHE A 16 -24.21 4.59 8.58
C PHE A 16 -24.62 5.59 7.50
N TYR A 17 -24.77 6.88 7.84
CA TYR A 17 -25.14 7.91 6.88
C TYR A 17 -24.10 8.06 5.76
N ARG A 18 -22.82 8.02 6.12
CA ARG A 18 -21.72 8.05 5.15
C ARG A 18 -21.73 6.84 4.23
N GLY A 19 -21.96 5.64 4.78
CA GLY A 19 -22.11 4.40 4.01
C GLY A 19 -23.34 4.43 3.11
N TYR A 20 -24.46 4.98 3.60
CA TYR A 20 -25.71 5.12 2.86
C TYR A 20 -25.55 6.02 1.65
N ARG A 21 -24.89 7.18 1.81
CA ARG A 21 -24.62 8.09 0.68
C ARG A 21 -23.72 7.48 -0.39
N ARG A 22 -22.76 6.64 -0.01
CA ARG A 22 -21.82 6.00 -0.95
C ARG A 22 -22.43 4.77 -1.62
N GLY A 23 -23.13 3.93 -0.86
CA GLY A 23 -23.61 2.63 -1.29
C GLY A 23 -22.59 1.50 -1.10
N LEU A 24 -23.10 0.26 -1.19
CA LEU A 24 -22.33 -0.96 -0.97
C LEU A 24 -21.25 -1.11 -2.03
N LEU A 25 -21.63 -1.12 -3.31
CA LEU A 25 -20.70 -1.37 -4.40
C LEU A 25 -19.62 -0.30 -4.49
N ALA A 26 -19.95 0.97 -4.25
CA ALA A 26 -18.95 2.03 -4.18
C ALA A 26 -17.96 1.82 -3.03
N SER A 27 -18.45 1.33 -1.87
CA SER A 27 -17.61 1.06 -0.70
C SER A 27 -16.71 -0.16 -0.92
N LEU A 28 -17.26 -1.23 -1.52
CA LEU A 28 -16.53 -2.45 -1.87
C LEU A 28 -15.51 -2.19 -2.98
N LEU A 29 -15.87 -1.45 -4.03
CA LEU A 29 -14.95 -1.09 -5.10
C LEU A 29 -13.84 -0.18 -4.58
N GLY A 30 -14.11 0.74 -3.66
CA GLY A 30 -13.07 1.59 -3.08
C GLY A 30 -12.01 0.81 -2.30
N VAL A 31 -12.44 -0.11 -1.42
CA VAL A 31 -11.52 -0.93 -0.60
C VAL A 31 -10.91 -2.06 -1.43
N GLY A 32 -11.73 -2.79 -2.17
CA GLY A 32 -11.31 -3.88 -3.04
C GLY A 32 -10.35 -3.42 -4.13
N ALA A 33 -10.52 -2.21 -4.66
CA ALA A 33 -9.57 -1.67 -5.62
C ALA A 33 -8.13 -1.62 -5.10
N PHE A 34 -7.89 -1.31 -3.83
CA PHE A 34 -6.51 -1.36 -3.31
C PHE A 34 -5.94 -2.78 -3.38
N PHE A 35 -6.75 -3.78 -3.02
CA PHE A 35 -6.35 -5.19 -3.07
C PHE A 35 -6.17 -5.73 -4.48
N PHE A 36 -6.86 -5.19 -5.49
CA PHE A 36 -6.72 -5.63 -6.88
C PHE A 36 -5.71 -4.78 -7.67
N VAL A 37 -5.71 -3.47 -7.51
CA VAL A 37 -4.85 -2.53 -8.25
C VAL A 37 -3.39 -2.72 -7.89
N PHE A 38 -3.06 -2.95 -6.62
CA PHE A 38 -1.67 -3.13 -6.20
C PHE A 38 -1.00 -4.36 -6.83
N PRO A 39 -1.53 -5.59 -6.71
CA PRO A 39 -0.92 -6.76 -7.34
C PRO A 39 -0.96 -6.67 -8.86
N LEU A 40 -2.02 -6.10 -9.45
CA LEU A 40 -2.11 -5.90 -10.89
C LEU A 40 -1.07 -4.90 -11.42
N ALA A 41 -0.81 -3.82 -10.68
CA ALA A 41 0.28 -2.90 -10.97
C ALA A 41 1.64 -3.58 -10.83
N THR A 42 1.80 -4.43 -9.82
CA THR A 42 3.06 -5.14 -9.55
C THR A 42 3.34 -6.21 -10.62
N SER A 43 2.33 -6.84 -11.21
CA SER A 43 2.52 -7.84 -12.26
C SER A 43 2.71 -7.22 -13.64
N LEU A 44 2.04 -6.10 -13.94
CA LEU A 44 2.02 -5.52 -15.28
C LEU A 44 3.00 -4.36 -15.50
N TYR A 45 3.66 -3.81 -14.47
CA TYR A 45 4.54 -2.64 -14.68
C TYR A 45 5.73 -2.94 -15.59
N LYS A 46 6.35 -4.12 -15.49
CA LYS A 46 7.51 -4.49 -16.33
C LYS A 46 7.18 -4.56 -17.82
N PRO A 47 6.17 -5.34 -18.27
CA PRO A 47 5.83 -5.38 -19.70
C PRO A 47 5.32 -4.03 -20.22
N LEU A 48 4.63 -3.24 -19.40
CA LEU A 48 4.23 -1.88 -19.78
C LEU A 48 5.43 -0.94 -19.93
N ALA A 49 6.42 -1.04 -19.05
CA ALA A 49 7.62 -0.22 -19.12
C ALA A 49 8.44 -0.52 -20.37
N GLU A 50 8.58 -1.79 -20.75
CA GLU A 50 9.24 -2.20 -21.99
C GLU A 50 8.48 -1.71 -23.23
N LEU A 51 7.14 -1.81 -23.23
CA LEU A 51 6.32 -1.37 -24.36
C LEU A 51 6.39 0.15 -24.55
N LEU A 52 6.33 0.92 -23.46
CA LEU A 52 6.45 2.38 -23.49
C LEU A 52 7.86 2.82 -23.84
N ASP A 53 8.88 2.10 -23.38
CA ASP A 53 10.27 2.39 -23.74
C ASP A 53 10.53 2.19 -25.23
N ARG A 54 9.98 1.13 -25.85
CA ARG A 54 10.08 0.94 -27.30
C ARG A 54 9.50 2.09 -28.12
N GLN A 55 8.55 2.84 -27.56
CA GLN A 55 7.90 3.97 -28.25
C GLN A 55 8.61 5.30 -27.98
N VAL A 56 9.10 5.52 -26.76
CA VAL A 56 9.63 6.82 -26.32
C VAL A 56 11.17 6.84 -26.29
N GLY A 57 11.83 5.69 -26.20
CA GLY A 57 13.28 5.59 -26.01
C GLY A 57 13.74 6.26 -24.71
N ALA A 58 12.93 6.16 -23.64
CA ALA A 58 13.19 6.88 -22.40
C ALA A 58 14.37 6.30 -21.63
N VAL A 59 14.58 4.99 -21.69
CA VAL A 59 15.70 4.30 -21.03
C VAL A 59 17.03 4.73 -21.65
N THR A 60 17.13 4.85 -22.97
CA THR A 60 18.37 5.30 -23.63
C THR A 60 18.70 6.77 -23.29
N ALA A 61 17.68 7.64 -23.20
CA ALA A 61 17.86 9.02 -22.75
C ALA A 61 18.31 9.09 -21.28
N LEU A 62 17.68 8.32 -20.39
CA LEU A 62 18.07 8.23 -18.99
C LEU A 62 19.48 7.65 -18.82
N GLN A 63 19.83 6.62 -19.59
CA GLN A 63 21.16 6.03 -19.61
C GLN A 63 22.22 7.06 -20.00
N GLY A 64 21.98 7.87 -21.03
CA GLY A 64 22.86 8.97 -21.41
C GLY A 64 23.06 10.01 -20.31
N PHE A 65 21.98 10.38 -19.61
CA PHE A 65 22.03 11.29 -18.46
C PHE A 65 22.84 10.72 -17.29
N PHE A 66 22.59 9.46 -16.92
CA PHE A 66 23.30 8.80 -15.84
C PHE A 66 24.76 8.53 -16.17
N LEU A 67 25.07 8.17 -17.42
CA LEU A 67 26.44 8.02 -17.90
C LEU A 67 27.23 9.32 -17.71
N GLN A 68 26.72 10.45 -18.20
CA GLN A 68 27.38 11.76 -18.02
C GLN A 68 27.63 12.09 -16.54
N ARG A 69 26.76 11.62 -15.64
CA ARG A 69 26.90 11.86 -14.20
C ARG A 69 27.84 10.88 -13.50
N PHE A 70 27.94 9.63 -13.98
CA PHE A 70 28.74 8.57 -13.35
C PHE A 70 30.17 8.45 -13.91
N THR A 71 30.40 8.81 -15.17
CA THR A 71 31.73 8.80 -15.81
C THR A 71 32.80 9.60 -15.05
N PRO A 72 32.53 10.80 -14.48
CA PRO A 72 33.54 11.55 -13.74
C PRO A 72 33.84 11.00 -12.35
N SER A 73 32.97 10.15 -11.79
CA SER A 73 33.05 9.66 -10.39
C SER A 73 33.59 8.23 -10.25
N LEU A 74 33.89 7.54 -11.35
CA LEU A 74 34.31 6.14 -11.35
C LEU A 74 35.74 6.00 -11.92
N PRO A 75 36.80 5.95 -11.08
CA PRO A 75 38.15 5.56 -11.53
C PRO A 75 38.19 4.16 -12.16
N ALA A 76 37.21 3.31 -11.85
CA ALA A 76 37.01 1.96 -12.39
C ALA A 76 36.18 1.91 -13.70
N ALA A 77 35.86 3.07 -14.31
CA ALA A 77 34.98 3.19 -15.47
C ALA A 77 35.48 2.53 -16.78
N GLN A 78 36.61 1.83 -16.77
CA GLN A 78 37.19 1.12 -17.93
C GLN A 78 37.30 -0.39 -17.74
N VAL A 79 36.85 -0.94 -16.60
CA VAL A 79 36.92 -2.39 -16.37
C VAL A 79 35.81 -3.08 -17.16
N ARG A 80 36.21 -4.04 -18.01
CA ARG A 80 35.30 -4.86 -18.81
C ARG A 80 34.44 -5.76 -17.91
N PRO A 81 33.12 -5.89 -18.18
CA PRO A 81 32.21 -6.75 -17.42
C PRO A 81 32.67 -8.21 -17.30
N ASP A 82 33.38 -8.74 -18.30
CA ASP A 82 33.85 -10.13 -18.33
C ASP A 82 34.92 -10.48 -17.28
N VAL A 83 35.53 -9.48 -16.64
CA VAL A 83 36.53 -9.68 -15.56
C VAL A 83 35.93 -9.45 -14.17
N ALA A 84 34.64 -9.10 -14.10
CA ALA A 84 33.92 -8.81 -12.86
C ALA A 84 33.71 -10.00 -11.89
N PRO A 85 33.70 -11.29 -12.30
CA PRO A 85 33.49 -12.38 -11.33
C PRO A 85 34.63 -12.52 -10.31
N SER A 86 35.82 -11.95 -10.58
CA SER A 86 37.02 -12.09 -9.75
C SER A 86 37.43 -10.82 -8.99
N LEU A 87 36.77 -9.69 -9.24
CA LEU A 87 36.98 -8.43 -8.52
C LEU A 87 35.84 -8.25 -7.52
N ASN A 88 36.16 -8.02 -6.25
CA ASN A 88 35.22 -7.70 -5.17
C ASN A 88 34.24 -6.59 -5.62
N LEU A 89 33.10 -7.00 -6.20
CA LEU A 89 32.09 -6.11 -6.78
C LEU A 89 31.52 -5.18 -5.72
N GLU A 90 31.45 -5.65 -4.46
CA GLU A 90 31.11 -4.86 -3.29
C GLU A 90 32.05 -3.66 -3.07
N ARG A 91 33.36 -3.79 -3.33
CA ARG A 91 34.31 -2.66 -3.19
C ARG A 91 34.08 -1.63 -4.27
N VAL A 92 33.84 -2.06 -5.51
CA VAL A 92 33.59 -1.14 -6.63
C VAL A 92 32.24 -0.44 -6.46
N LEU A 93 31.21 -1.16 -5.99
CA LEU A 93 29.89 -0.61 -5.68
C LEU A 93 29.91 0.36 -4.49
N LYS A 94 30.84 0.18 -3.53
CA LYS A 94 30.96 1.05 -2.34
C LYS A 94 31.31 2.49 -2.71
N ASP A 95 32.14 2.67 -3.72
CA ASP A 95 32.63 3.97 -4.19
C ASP A 95 31.63 4.71 -5.10
N LEU A 96 30.48 4.10 -5.45
CA LEU A 96 29.44 4.80 -6.20
C LEU A 96 28.67 5.80 -5.32
N PRO A 97 28.33 6.98 -5.87
CA PRO A 97 27.43 7.95 -5.24
C PRO A 97 25.96 7.51 -5.36
N LEU A 98 25.67 6.26 -4.98
CA LEU A 98 24.33 5.66 -4.97
C LEU A 98 23.91 5.39 -3.52
N PRO A 99 22.61 5.47 -3.18
CA PRO A 99 22.12 5.03 -1.89
C PRO A 99 22.40 3.54 -1.65
N ASP A 100 22.65 3.15 -0.39
CA ASP A 100 23.06 1.78 -0.02
C ASP A 100 22.07 0.70 -0.47
N PHE A 101 20.78 1.02 -0.51
CA PHE A 101 19.73 0.14 -1.03
C PHE A 101 20.01 -0.31 -2.48
N TYR A 102 20.38 0.62 -3.36
CA TYR A 102 20.67 0.31 -4.76
C TYR A 102 21.97 -0.48 -4.91
N LYS A 103 22.97 -0.21 -4.07
CA LYS A 103 24.24 -0.96 -4.05
C LYS A 103 24.02 -2.43 -3.68
N GLN A 104 23.19 -2.69 -2.66
CA GLN A 104 22.88 -4.04 -2.20
C GLN A 104 22.05 -4.82 -3.22
N GLU A 105 21.06 -4.18 -3.85
CA GLU A 105 20.24 -4.82 -4.88
C GLU A 105 21.05 -5.11 -6.15
N MET A 106 21.91 -4.18 -6.57
CA MET A 106 22.86 -4.44 -7.66
C MET A 106 23.80 -5.60 -7.34
N ALA A 107 24.39 -5.62 -6.14
CA ALA A 107 25.28 -6.71 -5.71
C ALA A 107 24.57 -8.07 -5.77
N ARG A 108 23.30 -8.14 -5.35
CA ARG A 108 22.49 -9.37 -5.46
C ARG A 108 22.28 -9.79 -6.91
N GLN A 109 21.81 -8.88 -7.77
CA GLN A 109 21.54 -9.22 -9.18
C GLN A 109 22.80 -9.56 -9.99
N LEU A 110 23.94 -8.98 -9.63
CA LEU A 110 25.23 -9.29 -10.24
C LEU A 110 25.85 -10.59 -9.69
N SER A 111 25.54 -10.95 -8.44
CA SER A 111 25.97 -12.23 -7.83
C SER A 111 25.17 -13.44 -8.34
N ASP A 112 23.95 -13.21 -8.83
CA ASP A 112 23.21 -14.22 -9.57
C ASP A 112 23.87 -14.42 -10.94
N LEU A 113 24.55 -15.56 -11.10
CA LEU A 113 25.39 -15.98 -12.24
C LEU A 113 24.72 -16.00 -13.64
N ASN A 114 23.48 -15.51 -13.76
CA ASN A 114 22.68 -15.48 -15.00
C ASN A 114 22.50 -14.08 -15.60
N MET A 115 23.19 -13.05 -15.08
CA MET A 115 23.16 -11.73 -15.70
C MET A 115 23.93 -11.76 -17.03
N VAL A 116 23.21 -12.01 -18.13
CA VAL A 116 23.71 -11.74 -19.48
C VAL A 116 23.90 -10.23 -19.56
N ALA A 117 25.16 -9.79 -19.66
CA ALA A 117 25.46 -8.39 -19.90
C ALA A 117 24.66 -7.92 -21.13
N PRO A 118 23.83 -6.86 -21.02
CA PRO A 118 23.06 -6.35 -22.14
C PRO A 118 23.98 -6.06 -23.33
N GLU A 119 23.56 -6.40 -24.55
CA GLU A 119 24.35 -6.18 -25.76
C GLU A 119 24.79 -4.71 -25.85
N GLY A 120 26.10 -4.47 -25.93
CA GLY A 120 26.69 -3.14 -26.08
C GLY A 120 27.25 -2.50 -24.82
N VAL A 121 27.11 -3.12 -23.63
CA VAL A 121 27.73 -2.63 -22.39
C VAL A 121 29.20 -3.02 -22.35
N ARG A 122 30.10 -2.05 -22.47
CA ARG A 122 31.55 -2.24 -22.55
C ARG A 122 32.24 -2.09 -21.19
N ASN A 123 31.65 -1.32 -20.28
CA ASN A 123 32.27 -0.90 -19.03
C ASN A 123 31.29 -0.97 -17.85
N LEU A 124 31.79 -1.12 -16.61
CA LEU A 124 30.96 -1.16 -15.39
C LEU A 124 30.09 0.10 -15.18
N ALA A 125 30.57 1.27 -15.61
CA ALA A 125 29.79 2.52 -15.57
C ALA A 125 28.54 2.47 -16.46
N GLU A 126 28.63 1.82 -17.62
CA GLU A 126 27.50 1.61 -18.52
C GLU A 126 26.51 0.58 -17.95
N LEU A 127 27.01 -0.44 -17.26
CA LEU A 127 26.17 -1.43 -16.58
C LEU A 127 25.35 -0.79 -15.45
N VAL A 128 26.00 0.02 -14.61
CA VAL A 128 25.32 0.80 -13.55
C VAL A 128 24.33 1.78 -14.16
N ALA A 129 24.75 2.58 -15.14
CA ALA A 129 23.88 3.57 -15.75
C ALA A 129 22.65 2.93 -16.39
N ASN A 130 22.82 1.77 -17.04
CA ASN A 130 21.71 1.02 -17.62
C ASN A 130 20.77 0.48 -16.53
N TYR A 131 21.32 -0.13 -15.48
CA TYR A 131 20.53 -0.63 -14.35
C TYR A 131 19.71 0.48 -13.67
N VAL A 132 20.35 1.61 -13.37
CA VAL A 132 19.70 2.76 -12.75
C VAL A 132 18.64 3.34 -13.69
N ALA A 133 18.93 3.46 -14.99
CA ALA A 133 17.97 3.94 -15.98
C ALA A 133 16.71 3.05 -16.04
N HIS A 134 16.87 1.73 -16.13
CA HIS A 134 15.75 0.78 -16.10
C HIS A 134 15.00 0.81 -14.77
N SER A 135 15.70 0.89 -13.64
CA SER A 135 15.08 0.95 -12.30
C SER A 135 14.23 2.21 -12.13
N VAL A 136 14.75 3.37 -12.54
CA VAL A 136 14.04 4.65 -12.50
C VAL A 136 12.85 4.63 -13.45
N TRP A 137 13.03 4.16 -14.69
CA TRP A 137 11.95 4.06 -15.65
C TRP A 137 10.82 3.14 -15.16
N ASN A 138 11.17 1.94 -14.69
CA ASN A 138 10.20 1.00 -14.13
C ASN A 138 9.45 1.59 -12.93
N SER A 139 10.13 2.36 -12.08
CA SER A 139 9.50 3.04 -10.94
C SER A 139 8.52 4.12 -11.40
N ILE A 140 8.88 4.93 -12.39
CA ILE A 140 8.00 5.95 -12.97
C ILE A 140 6.76 5.28 -13.58
N ILE A 141 6.94 4.23 -14.37
CA ILE A 141 5.83 3.51 -15.00
C ILE A 141 4.94 2.83 -13.97
N PHE A 142 5.50 2.24 -12.92
CA PHE A 142 4.73 1.68 -11.83
C PHE A 142 3.84 2.75 -11.16
N VAL A 143 4.42 3.89 -10.80
CA VAL A 143 3.67 5.00 -10.16
C VAL A 143 2.58 5.53 -11.09
N LEU A 144 2.90 5.73 -12.37
CA LEU A 144 1.95 6.24 -13.36
C LEU A 144 0.82 5.25 -13.62
N PHE A 145 1.13 3.96 -13.78
CA PHE A 145 0.14 2.91 -13.96
C PHE A 145 -0.77 2.77 -12.73
N PHE A 146 -0.18 2.76 -11.53
CA PHE A 146 -0.94 2.74 -10.28
C PHE A 146 -1.90 3.93 -10.19
N LEU A 147 -1.44 5.14 -10.54
CA LEU A 147 -2.26 6.35 -10.53
C LEU A 147 -3.40 6.29 -11.55
N VAL A 148 -3.14 5.82 -12.77
CA VAL A 148 -4.16 5.60 -13.81
C VAL A 148 -5.22 4.61 -13.34
N MET A 149 -4.80 3.48 -12.76
CA MET A 149 -5.72 2.48 -12.24
C MET A 149 -6.55 3.00 -11.06
N ALA A 150 -5.94 3.74 -10.14
CA ALA A 150 -6.64 4.39 -9.03
C ALA A 150 -7.66 5.43 -9.52
N LEU A 151 -7.33 6.20 -10.56
CA LEU A 151 -8.28 7.10 -11.24
C LEU A 151 -9.40 6.33 -11.93
N GLY A 152 -9.09 5.24 -12.62
CA GLY A 152 -10.08 4.37 -13.28
C GLY A 152 -11.12 3.83 -12.30
N VAL A 153 -10.67 3.38 -11.12
CA VAL A 153 -11.57 2.95 -10.03
C VAL A 153 -12.46 4.09 -9.56
N LYS A 154 -11.90 5.29 -9.33
CA LYS A 154 -12.70 6.45 -8.92
C LYS A 154 -13.76 6.79 -9.96
N MET A 155 -13.41 6.73 -11.24
CA MET A 155 -14.35 6.94 -12.34
C MET A 155 -15.43 5.85 -12.40
N ALA A 156 -15.07 4.58 -12.22
CA ALA A 156 -16.02 3.48 -12.17
C ALA A 156 -17.02 3.63 -11.01
N VAL A 157 -16.54 4.02 -9.82
CA VAL A 157 -17.38 4.31 -8.66
C VAL A 157 -18.31 5.50 -8.94
N ALA A 158 -17.80 6.58 -9.51
CA ALA A 158 -18.62 7.75 -9.85
C ALA A 158 -19.68 7.41 -10.91
N GLY A 159 -19.32 6.60 -11.91
CA GLY A 159 -20.22 6.09 -12.93
C GLY A 159 -21.32 5.22 -12.32
N TRP A 160 -20.96 4.30 -11.43
CA TRP A 160 -21.92 3.46 -10.71
C TRP A 160 -22.92 4.27 -9.90
N ILE A 161 -22.44 5.27 -9.14
CA ILE A 161 -23.30 6.15 -8.34
C ILE A 161 -24.32 6.88 -9.23
N ARG A 162 -23.93 7.32 -10.42
CA ARG A 162 -24.84 7.95 -11.39
C ARG A 162 -25.83 6.95 -11.99
N LEU A 163 -25.38 5.74 -12.32
CA LEU A 163 -26.18 4.75 -13.06
C LEU A 163 -27.22 4.05 -12.19
N ARG A 164 -26.95 3.82 -10.90
CA ARG A 164 -27.84 2.98 -10.07
C ARG A 164 -29.24 3.57 -9.81
N GLY A 165 -29.42 4.89 -10.01
CA GLY A 165 -30.68 5.60 -9.77
C GLY A 165 -31.27 5.45 -8.35
N ASP A 166 -32.56 5.78 -8.21
CA ASP A 166 -33.32 5.68 -6.95
C ASP A 166 -34.37 4.53 -6.94
N GLY A 167 -34.27 3.64 -7.93
CA GLY A 167 -35.07 2.40 -7.98
C GLY A 167 -34.74 1.41 -6.85
N PHE A 168 -35.40 0.25 -6.85
CA PHE A 168 -35.23 -0.77 -5.81
C PHE A 168 -33.77 -1.18 -5.60
N ILE A 169 -33.03 -1.44 -6.68
CA ILE A 169 -31.60 -1.78 -6.65
C ILE A 169 -30.77 -0.63 -6.06
N GLY A 170 -31.07 0.60 -6.46
CA GLY A 170 -30.44 1.80 -5.94
C GLY A 170 -30.69 1.99 -4.44
N ARG A 171 -31.88 1.71 -3.92
CA ARG A 171 -32.17 1.78 -2.48
C ARG A 171 -31.50 0.64 -1.69
N ALA A 172 -31.53 -0.57 -2.23
CA ALA A 172 -30.87 -1.74 -1.64
C ALA A 172 -29.36 -1.51 -1.49
N ASP A 173 -28.69 -1.04 -2.54
CA ASP A 173 -27.24 -0.72 -2.48
C ASP A 173 -26.94 0.36 -1.42
N LYS A 174 -27.87 1.28 -1.16
CA LYS A 174 -27.72 2.43 -0.24
C LYS A 174 -27.78 1.90 1.18
N LEU A 175 -28.82 1.13 1.47
CA LEU A 175 -29.01 0.49 2.77
C LEU A 175 -27.87 -0.48 3.09
N LEU A 176 -27.50 -1.36 2.15
CA LEU A 176 -26.41 -2.30 2.34
C LEU A 176 -25.06 -1.58 2.53
N GLY A 177 -24.84 -0.47 1.84
CA GLY A 177 -23.66 0.39 2.05
C GLY A 177 -23.62 1.01 3.45
N GLY A 178 -24.77 1.52 3.92
CA GLY A 178 -24.91 2.02 5.29
C GLY A 178 -24.61 0.95 6.33
N VAL A 179 -25.25 -0.22 6.18
CA VAL A 179 -25.07 -1.38 7.07
C VAL A 179 -23.61 -1.82 7.10
N LEU A 180 -22.98 -2.04 5.94
CA LEU A 180 -21.60 -2.48 5.84
C LEU A 180 -20.66 -1.52 6.60
N VAL A 181 -20.74 -0.23 6.30
CA VAL A 181 -19.84 0.77 6.90
C VAL A 181 -20.11 0.93 8.40
N SER A 182 -21.37 0.89 8.84
CA SER A 182 -21.72 0.94 10.25
C SER A 182 -21.28 -0.30 11.03
N LEU A 183 -21.34 -1.49 10.43
CA LEU A 183 -20.86 -2.72 11.05
C LEU A 183 -19.35 -2.72 11.17
N THR A 184 -18.62 -2.28 10.13
CA THR A 184 -17.17 -2.12 10.21
C THR A 184 -16.79 -1.11 11.31
N ALA A 185 -17.51 0.02 11.38
CA ALA A 185 -17.30 1.01 12.44
C ALA A 185 -17.61 0.46 13.83
N TRP A 186 -18.66 -0.36 13.97
CA TRP A 186 -18.98 -1.05 15.23
C TRP A 186 -17.86 -1.99 15.67
N VAL A 187 -17.34 -2.81 14.76
CA VAL A 187 -16.22 -3.73 15.04
C VAL A 187 -14.99 -2.96 15.52
N VAL A 188 -14.61 -1.89 14.80
CA VAL A 188 -13.46 -1.05 15.18
C VAL A 188 -13.68 -0.38 16.53
N THR A 189 -14.87 0.19 16.74
CA THR A 189 -15.23 0.84 18.00
C THR A 189 -15.19 -0.15 19.16
N ALA A 190 -15.70 -1.37 18.95
CA ALA A 190 -15.67 -2.41 19.97
C ALA A 190 -14.23 -2.83 20.32
N ALA A 191 -13.38 -3.03 19.31
CA ALA A 191 -11.97 -3.36 19.53
C ALA A 191 -11.23 -2.25 20.28
N VAL A 192 -11.42 -0.98 19.89
CA VAL A 192 -10.76 0.17 20.53
C VAL A 192 -11.23 0.37 21.96
N LEU A 193 -12.55 0.32 22.22
CA LEU A 193 -13.09 0.47 23.57
C LEU A 193 -12.69 -0.70 24.47
N SER A 194 -12.73 -1.93 23.96
CA SER A 194 -12.23 -3.07 24.72
C SER A 194 -10.73 -2.98 25.01
N TRP A 195 -9.90 -2.52 24.06
CA TRP A 195 -8.49 -2.26 24.32
C TRP A 195 -8.27 -1.18 25.38
N PHE A 196 -9.00 -0.07 25.29
CA PHE A 196 -8.87 1.06 26.22
C PHE A 196 -9.32 0.69 27.63
N PHE A 197 -10.42 -0.05 27.78
CA PHE A 197 -10.97 -0.46 29.08
C PHE A 197 -10.52 -1.85 29.55
N ALA A 198 -9.58 -2.51 28.86
CA ALA A 198 -9.06 -3.83 29.25
C ALA A 198 -8.09 -3.76 30.45
N GLY A 199 -8.13 -4.77 31.33
CA GLY A 199 -7.18 -4.94 32.43
C GLY A 199 -7.53 -4.18 33.72
N PRO A 200 -6.69 -4.24 34.75
CA PRO A 200 -6.94 -3.56 36.02
C PRO A 200 -6.82 -2.03 35.92
N VAL A 201 -7.58 -1.31 36.74
CA VAL A 201 -7.57 0.17 36.78
C VAL A 201 -6.33 0.72 37.52
N ALA A 202 -5.69 -0.10 38.36
CA ALA A 202 -4.46 0.26 39.05
C ALA A 202 -3.30 0.49 38.04
N GLY A 203 -2.75 1.70 38.00
CA GLY A 203 -1.70 2.08 37.04
C GLY A 203 -2.20 2.43 35.63
N ALA A 204 -3.52 2.53 35.43
CA ALA A 204 -4.10 2.97 34.17
C ALA A 204 -3.84 4.47 33.89
N SER A 205 -4.04 4.87 32.63
CA SER A 205 -3.97 6.28 32.24
C SER A 205 -4.99 7.13 33.02
N PRO A 206 -4.68 8.39 33.37
CA PRO A 206 -5.62 9.29 34.06
C PRO A 206 -6.98 9.40 33.36
N LEU A 207 -6.97 9.44 32.03
CA LEU A 207 -8.17 9.46 31.19
C LEU A 207 -9.07 8.24 31.40
N ARG A 208 -8.49 7.06 31.64
CA ARG A 208 -9.29 5.84 31.90
C ARG A 208 -9.91 5.89 33.30
N VAL A 209 -9.17 6.38 34.29
CA VAL A 209 -9.68 6.52 35.67
C VAL A 209 -10.88 7.48 35.69
N GLU A 210 -10.79 8.60 34.97
CA GLU A 210 -11.88 9.60 34.88
C GLU A 210 -13.09 9.10 34.09
N THR A 211 -12.89 8.23 33.10
CA THR A 211 -13.97 7.71 32.24
C THR A 211 -14.54 6.37 32.71
N GLN A 212 -13.96 5.76 33.75
CA GLN A 212 -14.43 4.51 34.34
C GLN A 212 -15.92 4.55 34.79
N PRO A 213 -16.44 5.63 35.41
CA PRO A 213 -17.86 5.71 35.75
C PRO A 213 -18.77 5.71 34.51
N LEU A 214 -18.31 6.25 33.38
CA LEU A 214 -19.05 6.22 32.11
C LEU A 214 -19.05 4.82 31.49
N TYR A 215 -18.00 4.03 31.70
CA TYR A 215 -17.98 2.63 31.30
C TYR A 215 -18.99 1.80 32.11
N GLU A 216 -18.99 1.95 33.44
CA GLU A 216 -19.83 1.15 34.35
C GLU A 216 -21.32 1.48 34.22
N THR A 217 -21.65 2.74 33.94
CA THR A 217 -23.05 3.19 33.78
C THR A 217 -23.58 3.05 32.34
N SER A 218 -22.75 2.62 31.39
CA SER A 218 -23.12 2.52 29.98
C SER A 218 -24.06 1.34 29.72
N ARG A 219 -25.11 1.59 28.95
CA ARG A 219 -26.02 0.53 28.49
C ARG A 219 -25.47 -0.23 27.29
N LEU A 220 -24.55 0.39 26.52
CA LEU A 220 -23.98 -0.20 25.31
C LEU A 220 -22.71 -1.02 25.56
N MET A 221 -21.96 -0.73 26.62
CA MET A 221 -20.71 -1.45 26.93
C MET A 221 -20.87 -2.97 27.10
N PRO A 222 -21.96 -3.51 27.70
CA PRO A 222 -22.18 -4.96 27.74
C PRO A 222 -22.22 -5.59 26.33
N TYR A 223 -22.85 -4.92 25.36
CA TYR A 223 -22.95 -5.37 23.98
C TYR A 223 -21.63 -5.21 23.22
N VAL A 224 -20.87 -4.14 23.49
CA VAL A 224 -19.52 -3.94 22.95
C VAL A 224 -18.60 -5.08 23.39
N ASN A 225 -18.60 -5.40 24.69
CA ASN A 225 -17.76 -6.47 25.24
C ASN A 225 -18.21 -7.86 24.75
N ALA A 226 -19.51 -8.11 24.62
CA ALA A 226 -20.03 -9.34 24.03
C ALA A 226 -19.61 -9.48 22.55
N SER A 227 -19.67 -8.40 21.79
CA SER A 227 -19.23 -8.37 20.38
C SER A 227 -17.74 -8.66 20.27
N ASN A 228 -16.90 -8.01 21.10
CA ASN A 228 -15.46 -8.21 21.06
C ASN A 228 -15.05 -9.64 21.47
N ARG A 229 -15.73 -10.23 22.46
CA ARG A 229 -15.52 -11.66 22.81
C ARG A 229 -15.90 -12.58 21.66
N TRP A 230 -17.07 -12.37 21.05
CA TRP A 230 -17.50 -13.16 19.89
C TRP A 230 -16.53 -13.06 18.71
N ILE A 231 -16.00 -11.86 18.43
CA ILE A 231 -14.95 -11.65 17.41
C ILE A 231 -13.67 -12.40 17.80
N GLY A 232 -13.22 -12.27 19.05
CA GLY A 232 -12.05 -12.98 19.56
C GLY A 232 -12.19 -14.48 19.39
N GLU A 233 -13.27 -15.09 19.86
CA GLU A 233 -13.53 -16.53 19.75
C GLU A 233 -13.54 -17.03 18.31
N ARG A 234 -14.05 -16.23 17.36
CA ARG A 234 -14.19 -16.65 15.96
C ARG A 234 -12.93 -16.43 15.12
N PHE A 235 -12.10 -15.44 15.46
CA PHE A 235 -10.97 -15.00 14.63
C PHE A 235 -9.58 -15.21 15.27
N THR A 236 -9.47 -15.57 16.55
CA THR A 236 -8.16 -15.86 17.20
C THR A 236 -7.48 -17.14 16.68
N GLY A 237 -8.21 -18.00 15.96
CA GLY A 237 -7.64 -19.14 15.23
C GLY A 237 -6.87 -18.79 13.95
N TYR A 238 -6.88 -17.53 13.51
CA TYR A 238 -6.12 -17.02 12.36
C TYR A 238 -4.90 -16.18 12.75
N THR A 239 -4.36 -16.41 13.96
CA THR A 239 -2.99 -15.96 14.23
C THR A 239 -2.07 -16.74 13.29
N PHE A 240 -1.52 -16.05 12.29
CA PHE A 240 -0.42 -16.55 11.48
C PHE A 240 0.68 -17.01 12.44
N ARG A 241 0.81 -18.33 12.60
CA ARG A 241 2.07 -18.95 12.99
C ARG A 241 2.97 -19.02 11.76
#